data_AF-A0A351VJK6-F1
#
_entry.id   AF-A0A351VJK6-F1
#
_cell.length_a   1.000
_cell.length_b   1.000
_cell.length_c   1.000
_cell.angle_alpha   90.00
_cell.angle_beta   90.00
_cell.angle_gamma   90.00
#
_symmetry.space_group_name_H-M   'P 1'
#
loop_
_entity.id
_entity.type
_entity.pdbx_description
1 polymer ?
#
loop_
_entity_poly.entity_id
_entity_poly.type
_entity_poly.pdbx_seq_one_letter_code
_entity_poly.pdbx_strand_id
1 'polypeptide(L)'
;MKKKISLIVLLAAIILIDVAIPLKSDAAGTVSLPRTGQTASYAAGDDGAQQMGVAWPAPRFTVSVDCVTDNLTGLIWARNANLNGAPQTWDSAVDLAKGQTLCGRSDWRLPNVNELESLISASAPVPATWLAGQGFTGVQPNPYWASSTYLNQTDMAWTVCLCDGQTGLGPKSNSTQVYALPVAGTTSLTARVWKTGQTAVYRVGDDGDRQDGVALPSPRFTANTDTSITDNLTGLIWAPDANVMNTRDPNWDDYGTKEGKVIWQRALDYVTKLNNESYLGHSDWRLPNRKEGFSLMDRTRYNPSLPTGHPFYNVQAGSYWTSTTLAYNTGYATTFGTYIGGIGKAVKTSGDSYTWPVRGGGADTPSVTTSAVSAITNTTAACGGTVAADGGAAVTARGVCWGTSANPTISDSKTTDGSGTGAFTSSITGLSPYTLYHVRAYATNSAGTGYGSDVPFNTPCPTYAAQIGTTPYNTLQEAVNSVSGTAEIRAVAGEWQEVLTFSGNRTITLSGGYDCICDAVTGVTTVHGSLTVGGGAVVTMNNMAVY
;
A
#
# COMPACT_ATOMS: atom_id res chain seq x y z
N MET A 1 -70.95 13.10 37.42
CA MET A 1 -69.69 12.86 38.15
C MET A 1 -68.69 12.22 37.20
N LYS A 2 -67.65 12.97 36.81
CA LYS A 2 -66.64 12.55 35.82
C LYS A 2 -65.59 11.66 36.52
N LYS A 3 -65.38 10.43 36.04
CA LYS A 3 -64.32 9.52 36.50
C LYS A 3 -63.00 9.87 35.80
N LYS A 4 -61.95 10.12 36.59
CA LYS A 4 -60.57 10.36 36.14
C LYS A 4 -59.96 9.05 35.64
N ILE A 5 -59.38 9.09 34.44
CA ILE A 5 -58.52 8.04 33.87
C ILE A 5 -57.10 8.34 34.36
N SER A 6 -56.50 7.40 35.07
CA SER A 6 -55.12 7.48 35.56
C SER A 6 -54.20 6.77 34.58
N LEU A 7 -53.28 7.51 33.96
CA LEU A 7 -52.30 7.03 33.01
C LEU A 7 -51.12 6.39 33.78
N ILE A 8 -51.03 5.07 33.77
CA ILE A 8 -49.85 4.32 34.26
C ILE A 8 -48.89 4.18 33.07
N VAL A 9 -47.75 4.86 33.15
CA VAL A 9 -46.63 4.69 32.22
C VAL A 9 -45.86 3.44 32.64
N LEU A 10 -45.85 2.42 31.77
CA LEU A 10 -45.07 1.21 31.95
C LEU A 10 -43.61 1.51 31.58
N LEU A 11 -42.72 1.60 32.58
CA LEU A 11 -41.27 1.74 32.36
C LEU A 11 -40.71 0.34 32.07
N ALA A 12 -40.42 0.04 30.80
CA ALA A 12 -39.69 -1.17 30.43
C ALA A 12 -38.20 -0.95 30.68
N ALA A 13 -37.64 -1.61 31.71
CA ALA A 13 -36.21 -1.67 31.94
C ALA A 13 -35.56 -2.54 30.86
N ILE A 14 -34.91 -1.91 29.89
CA ILE A 14 -33.99 -2.60 28.97
C ILE A 14 -32.70 -2.85 29.76
N ILE A 15 -32.55 -4.08 30.28
CA ILE A 15 -31.27 -4.57 30.77
C ILE A 15 -30.41 -4.81 29.52
N LEU A 16 -29.55 -3.84 29.18
CA LEU A 16 -28.44 -4.05 28.27
C LEU A 16 -27.46 -5.01 28.97
N ILE A 17 -27.51 -6.28 28.56
CA ILE A 17 -26.42 -7.21 28.81
C ILE A 17 -25.30 -6.77 27.87
N ASP A 18 -24.31 -6.05 28.40
CA ASP A 18 -23.01 -5.86 27.76
C ASP A 18 -22.35 -7.24 27.65
N VAL A 19 -22.70 -7.98 26.60
CA VAL A 19 -21.83 -9.05 26.10
C VAL A 19 -20.64 -8.31 25.47
N ALA A 20 -19.60 -8.12 26.26
CA ALA A 20 -18.29 -7.76 25.75
C ALA A 20 -17.83 -8.87 24.80
N ILE A 21 -18.21 -8.76 23.53
CA ILE A 21 -17.53 -9.45 22.44
C ILE A 21 -16.09 -8.94 22.53
N PRO A 22 -15.08 -9.79 22.73
CA PRO A 22 -13.71 -9.33 22.68
C PRO A 22 -13.50 -8.77 21.26
N LEU A 23 -13.35 -7.45 21.18
CA LEU A 23 -12.89 -6.78 19.99
C LEU A 23 -11.58 -7.48 19.61
N LYS A 24 -11.60 -8.11 18.44
CA LYS A 24 -10.42 -8.63 17.75
C LYS A 24 -9.36 -7.54 17.88
N SER A 25 -8.21 -7.86 18.48
CA SER A 25 -7.11 -6.91 18.62
C SER A 25 -6.90 -6.23 17.26
N ASP A 26 -6.97 -4.90 17.22
CA ASP A 26 -6.56 -4.17 16.02
C ASP A 26 -5.17 -4.68 15.66
N ALA A 27 -5.02 -5.22 14.45
CA ALA A 27 -3.75 -5.77 14.03
C ALA A 27 -2.69 -4.65 14.09
N ALA A 28 -1.57 -4.91 14.76
CA ALA A 28 -0.43 -4.00 14.76
C ALA A 28 -0.02 -3.65 13.31
N GLY A 29 0.50 -2.44 13.09
CA GLY A 29 0.91 -1.99 11.77
C GLY A 29 -0.18 -1.26 10.98
N THR A 30 -1.02 -0.47 11.67
CA THR A 30 -2.00 0.41 11.03
C THR A 30 -1.38 1.42 10.05
N VAL A 31 -0.10 1.75 10.24
CA VAL A 31 0.73 2.59 9.37
C VAL A 31 1.96 1.82 8.94
N SER A 32 2.21 1.79 7.63
CA SER A 32 3.50 1.34 7.10
C SER A 32 4.37 2.56 6.79
N LEU A 33 5.51 2.67 7.48
CA LEU A 33 6.41 3.81 7.29
C LEU A 33 7.10 3.72 5.92
N PRO A 34 7.28 4.85 5.22
CA PRO A 34 7.97 4.83 3.94
C PRO A 34 9.48 4.64 4.14
N ARG A 35 10.15 4.10 3.11
CA ARG A 35 11.60 4.28 2.95
C ARG A 35 11.94 5.76 3.04
N THR A 36 13.14 6.07 3.49
CA THR A 36 13.60 7.46 3.59
C THR A 36 13.97 8.06 2.24
N GLY A 37 14.08 7.21 1.20
CA GLY A 37 14.63 7.55 -0.10
C GLY A 37 16.14 7.40 -0.19
N GLN A 38 16.84 7.15 0.93
CA GLN A 38 18.28 6.88 0.93
C GLN A 38 18.59 5.53 0.27
N THR A 39 19.41 5.55 -0.79
CA THR A 39 19.87 4.33 -1.49
C THR A 39 21.39 4.18 -1.48
N ALA A 40 22.12 5.29 -1.28
CA ALA A 40 23.56 5.26 -1.10
C ALA A 40 23.88 4.79 0.32
N SER A 41 24.66 3.70 0.42
CA SER A 41 25.21 3.23 1.68
C SER A 41 26.59 3.85 1.92
N TYR A 42 26.80 4.30 3.15
CA TYR A 42 28.03 4.93 3.64
C TYR A 42 28.69 4.10 4.77
N ALA A 43 27.96 3.15 5.35
CA ALA A 43 28.48 2.13 6.26
C ALA A 43 27.58 0.89 6.25
N ALA A 44 28.12 -0.27 6.61
CA ALA A 44 27.30 -1.47 6.78
C ALA A 44 26.24 -1.25 7.89
N GLY A 45 25.00 -1.63 7.61
CA GLY A 45 23.88 -1.46 8.55
C GLY A 45 23.28 -0.05 8.58
N ASP A 46 23.69 0.84 7.68
CA ASP A 46 23.07 2.16 7.52
C ASP A 46 21.77 2.10 6.68
N ASP A 47 21.04 3.21 6.65
CA ASP A 47 19.72 3.29 6.00
C ASP A 47 19.79 3.03 4.49
N GLY A 48 20.88 3.43 3.83
CA GLY A 48 21.11 3.12 2.41
C GLY A 48 21.36 1.64 2.13
N ALA A 49 22.01 0.92 3.06
CA ALA A 49 22.18 -0.53 2.99
C ALA A 49 20.89 -1.28 3.28
N GLN A 50 20.10 -0.82 4.26
CA GLN A 50 18.92 -1.54 4.74
C GLN A 50 17.64 -1.20 3.97
N GLN A 51 17.45 0.07 3.61
CA GLN A 51 16.29 0.59 2.89
C GLN A 51 14.95 0.15 3.49
N MET A 52 14.82 0.26 4.82
CA MET A 52 13.65 -0.20 5.56
C MET A 52 12.42 0.67 5.30
N GLY A 53 11.25 0.03 5.22
CA GLY A 53 9.96 0.68 4.97
C GLY A 53 9.43 0.49 3.55
N VAL A 54 8.25 1.07 3.29
CA VAL A 54 7.53 0.98 2.01
C VAL A 54 8.30 1.69 0.92
N ALA A 55 8.60 0.97 -0.17
CA ALA A 55 9.24 1.53 -1.34
C ALA A 55 8.40 2.65 -1.96
N TRP A 56 9.06 3.68 -2.49
CA TRP A 56 8.35 4.79 -3.13
C TRP A 56 7.80 4.36 -4.49
N PRO A 57 6.59 4.81 -4.86
CA PRO A 57 6.10 4.64 -6.22
C PRO A 57 6.96 5.46 -7.20
N ALA A 58 7.01 5.00 -8.45
CA ALA A 58 7.67 5.68 -9.55
C ALA A 58 6.62 6.00 -10.64
N PRO A 59 6.20 7.27 -10.80
CA PRO A 59 6.67 8.47 -10.08
C PRO A 59 6.09 8.60 -8.67
N ARG A 60 6.84 9.24 -7.75
CA ARG A 60 6.34 9.57 -6.40
C ARG A 60 5.23 10.62 -6.46
N PHE A 61 5.38 11.61 -7.33
CA PHE A 61 4.48 12.74 -7.41
C PHE A 61 3.81 12.82 -8.79
N THR A 62 2.51 13.08 -8.79
CA THR A 62 1.72 13.37 -10.00
C THR A 62 1.41 14.86 -10.03
N VAL A 63 1.90 15.56 -11.07
CA VAL A 63 1.79 17.02 -11.19
C VAL A 63 0.56 17.40 -12.00
N SER A 64 -0.20 18.37 -11.49
CA SER A 64 -1.28 19.05 -12.21
C SER A 64 -0.95 20.53 -12.39
N VAL A 65 -1.91 21.34 -12.87
CA VAL A 65 -1.69 22.78 -13.07
C VAL A 65 -1.26 23.45 -11.76
N ASP A 66 -2.08 23.31 -10.71
CA ASP A 66 -1.90 24.02 -9.44
C ASP A 66 -1.57 23.12 -8.23
N CYS A 67 -1.57 21.79 -8.40
CA CYS A 67 -1.34 20.84 -7.30
C CYS A 67 -0.37 19.72 -7.67
N VAL A 68 0.19 19.11 -6.64
CA VAL A 68 1.03 17.91 -6.72
C VAL A 68 0.41 16.83 -5.83
N THR A 69 0.03 15.70 -6.41
CA THR A 69 -0.48 14.54 -5.65
C THR A 69 0.70 13.64 -5.28
N ASP A 70 0.87 13.34 -3.99
CA ASP A 70 1.85 12.39 -3.49
C ASP A 70 1.28 10.96 -3.57
N ASN A 71 1.73 10.17 -4.55
CA ASN A 71 1.27 8.81 -4.80
C ASN A 71 1.70 7.83 -3.68
N LEU A 72 2.56 8.25 -2.76
CA LEU A 72 2.99 7.45 -1.61
C LEU A 72 2.02 7.55 -0.43
N THR A 73 1.57 8.77 -0.13
CA THR A 73 0.74 9.09 1.05
C THR A 73 -0.74 9.31 0.70
N GLY A 74 -1.04 9.67 -0.54
CA GLY A 74 -2.35 10.12 -1.01
C GLY A 74 -2.67 11.58 -0.72
N LEU A 75 -1.73 12.34 -0.12
CA LEU A 75 -1.90 13.76 0.16
C LEU A 75 -1.74 14.60 -1.12
N ILE A 76 -2.46 15.71 -1.18
CA ILE A 76 -2.38 16.66 -2.30
C ILE A 76 -1.78 17.96 -1.78
N TRP A 77 -0.72 18.43 -2.43
CA TRP A 77 0.05 19.60 -2.04
C TRP A 77 -0.14 20.73 -3.03
N ALA A 78 -0.07 21.98 -2.56
CA ALA A 78 -0.05 23.13 -3.46
C ALA A 78 1.23 23.04 -4.30
N ARG A 79 1.11 23.24 -5.62
CA ARG A 79 2.28 23.16 -6.52
C ARG A 79 3.27 24.28 -6.25
N ASN A 80 2.76 25.50 -6.06
CA ASN A 80 3.58 26.64 -5.64
C ASN A 80 3.76 26.60 -4.12
N ALA A 81 4.97 26.34 -3.64
CA ALA A 81 5.33 26.34 -2.22
C ALA A 81 5.60 27.75 -1.66
N ASN A 82 5.44 28.81 -2.47
CA ASN A 82 5.54 30.20 -2.05
C ASN A 82 4.32 31.00 -2.53
N LEU A 83 3.11 30.54 -2.17
CA LEU A 83 1.85 31.18 -2.57
C LEU A 83 1.75 32.65 -2.16
N ASN A 84 2.27 33.01 -0.99
CA ASN A 84 2.28 34.39 -0.48
C ASN A 84 3.39 35.25 -1.13
N GLY A 85 4.32 34.66 -1.87
CA GLY A 85 5.49 35.34 -2.42
C GLY A 85 6.56 35.71 -1.39
N ALA A 86 6.27 35.65 -0.10
CA ALA A 86 7.15 36.02 1.00
C ALA A 86 6.92 35.15 2.26
N PRO A 87 7.90 35.08 3.18
CA PRO A 87 7.71 34.52 4.51
C PRO A 87 6.53 35.18 5.24
N GLN A 88 5.93 34.46 6.19
CA GLN A 88 4.73 34.91 6.87
C GLN A 88 4.64 34.37 8.30
N THR A 89 3.85 35.05 9.13
CA THR A 89 3.54 34.57 10.48
C THR A 89 2.83 33.23 10.40
N TRP A 90 2.90 32.46 11.49
CA TRP A 90 2.14 31.22 11.59
C TRP A 90 0.65 31.49 11.42
N ASP A 91 0.17 32.65 11.89
CA ASP A 91 -1.25 32.96 11.76
C ASP A 91 -1.69 33.19 10.31
N SER A 92 -0.92 33.97 9.58
CA SER A 92 -1.16 34.18 8.15
C SER A 92 -1.01 32.89 7.35
N ALA A 93 -0.12 31.99 7.74
CA ALA A 93 0.06 30.70 7.06
C ALA A 93 -1.18 29.80 7.15
N VAL A 94 -1.83 29.72 8.32
CA VAL A 94 -3.07 28.94 8.49
C VAL A 94 -4.21 29.55 7.67
N ASP A 95 -4.38 30.88 7.71
CA ASP A 95 -5.43 31.56 6.94
C ASP A 95 -5.22 31.43 5.44
N LEU A 96 -3.97 31.61 4.98
CA LEU A 96 -3.59 31.41 3.59
C LEU A 96 -3.96 30.02 3.11
N ALA A 97 -3.61 28.99 3.88
CA ALA A 97 -3.86 27.61 3.50
C ALA A 97 -5.35 27.31 3.43
N LYS A 98 -6.14 27.75 4.42
CA LYS A 98 -7.60 27.59 4.44
C LYS A 98 -8.33 28.30 3.30
N GLY A 99 -7.80 29.43 2.85
CA GLY A 99 -8.41 30.24 1.79
C GLY A 99 -8.20 29.69 0.37
N GLN A 100 -7.46 28.59 0.20
CA GLN A 100 -7.15 28.07 -1.12
C GLN A 100 -8.32 27.31 -1.75
N THR A 101 -8.47 27.47 -3.07
CA THR A 101 -9.43 26.72 -3.92
C THR A 101 -8.73 25.97 -5.06
N LEU A 102 -7.45 25.62 -4.86
CA LEU A 102 -6.60 25.03 -5.89
C LEU A 102 -7.13 23.65 -6.30
N CYS A 103 -7.06 23.34 -7.60
CA CYS A 103 -7.55 22.10 -8.20
C CYS A 103 -9.01 21.76 -7.85
N GLY A 104 -9.86 22.78 -7.69
CA GLY A 104 -11.29 22.61 -7.40
C GLY A 104 -11.59 22.06 -6.00
N ARG A 105 -10.61 22.08 -5.10
CA ARG A 105 -10.75 21.59 -3.71
C ARG A 105 -10.93 22.74 -2.74
N SER A 106 -11.65 22.50 -1.64
CA SER A 106 -11.88 23.48 -0.56
C SER A 106 -11.39 23.00 0.82
N ASP A 107 -10.77 21.82 0.89
CA ASP A 107 -10.30 21.19 2.13
C ASP A 107 -8.81 21.46 2.41
N TRP A 108 -8.30 22.57 1.89
CA TRP A 108 -6.92 23.00 2.09
C TRP A 108 -6.65 23.44 3.52
N ARG A 109 -5.45 23.12 4.00
CA ARG A 109 -4.99 23.41 5.37
C ARG A 109 -3.48 23.54 5.41
N LEU A 110 -2.98 24.05 6.53
CA LEU A 110 -1.57 23.92 6.86
C LEU A 110 -1.31 22.47 7.35
N PRO A 111 -0.29 21.77 6.83
CA PRO A 111 0.02 20.39 7.20
C PRO A 111 0.43 20.30 8.67
N ASN A 112 0.12 19.20 9.35
CA ASN A 112 0.77 18.92 10.63
C ASN A 112 2.24 18.53 10.42
N VAL A 113 3.02 18.47 11.51
CA VAL A 113 4.47 18.23 11.41
C VAL A 113 4.80 16.87 10.79
N ASN A 114 3.95 15.85 10.98
CA ASN A 114 4.17 14.53 10.39
C ASN A 114 3.91 14.54 8.87
N GLU A 115 2.87 15.25 8.42
CA GLU A 115 2.56 15.42 7.00
C GLU A 115 3.68 16.19 6.29
N LEU A 116 4.16 17.29 6.86
CA LEU A 116 5.21 18.10 6.26
C LEU A 116 6.56 17.34 6.21
N GLU A 117 6.88 16.59 7.27
CA GLU A 117 8.07 15.75 7.34
C GLU A 117 8.03 14.63 6.27
N SER A 118 6.84 14.15 5.89
CA SER A 118 6.68 13.12 4.86
C SER A 118 7.29 13.50 3.50
N LEU A 119 7.40 14.80 3.18
CA LEU A 119 8.03 15.31 1.95
C LEU A 119 9.56 15.20 1.94
N ILE A 120 10.20 14.92 3.08
CA ILE A 120 11.66 14.88 3.17
C ILE A 120 12.21 13.58 2.55
N SER A 121 13.09 13.74 1.56
CA SER A 121 13.94 12.70 0.99
C SER A 121 15.32 12.73 1.64
N ALA A 122 15.75 11.62 2.24
CA ALA A 122 17.07 11.49 2.83
C ALA A 122 18.20 11.36 1.79
N SER A 123 17.88 11.06 0.53
CA SER A 123 18.83 11.10 -0.59
C SER A 123 19.03 12.50 -1.15
N ALA A 124 18.16 13.45 -0.82
CA ALA A 124 18.25 14.82 -1.33
C ALA A 124 19.21 15.63 -0.45
N PRO A 125 20.32 16.17 -1.01
CA PRO A 125 21.18 17.09 -0.27
C PRO A 125 20.41 18.32 0.23
N VAL A 126 19.52 18.86 -0.61
CA VAL A 126 18.63 19.97 -0.27
C VAL A 126 17.20 19.58 -0.66
N PRO A 127 16.29 19.36 0.31
CA PRO A 127 14.91 18.97 0.01
C PRO A 127 14.20 19.93 -0.94
N ALA A 128 14.42 21.25 -0.83
CA ALA A 128 13.82 22.24 -1.71
C ALA A 128 14.18 22.03 -3.19
N THR A 129 15.47 21.82 -3.49
CA THR A 129 15.95 21.54 -4.84
C THR A 129 15.38 20.23 -5.39
N TRP A 130 15.32 19.20 -4.54
CA TRP A 130 14.75 17.91 -4.94
C TRP A 130 13.25 18.02 -5.25
N LEU A 131 12.46 18.66 -4.39
CA LEU A 131 11.02 18.89 -4.62
C LEU A 131 10.77 19.73 -5.87
N ALA A 132 11.59 20.74 -6.14
CA ALA A 132 11.51 21.50 -7.40
C ALA A 132 11.71 20.59 -8.62
N GLY A 133 12.66 19.64 -8.55
CA GLY A 133 12.85 18.60 -9.56
C GLY A 133 11.70 17.58 -9.66
N GLN A 134 10.83 17.51 -8.64
CA GLN A 134 9.60 16.70 -8.65
C GLN A 134 8.37 17.45 -9.17
N GLY A 135 8.52 18.70 -9.63
CA GLY A 135 7.46 19.49 -10.24
C GLY A 135 6.77 20.51 -9.32
N PHE A 136 7.20 20.61 -8.06
CA PHE A 136 6.86 21.76 -7.21
C PHE A 136 7.52 23.04 -7.75
N THR A 137 6.90 24.19 -7.52
CA THR A 137 7.42 25.51 -7.90
C THR A 137 7.55 26.40 -6.67
N GLY A 138 8.36 27.45 -6.76
CA GLY A 138 8.52 28.42 -5.66
C GLY A 138 9.13 27.86 -4.37
N VAL A 139 9.67 26.63 -4.36
CA VAL A 139 10.18 25.99 -3.15
C VAL A 139 11.43 26.72 -2.64
N GLN A 140 11.31 27.32 -1.46
CA GLN A 140 12.40 27.99 -0.76
C GLN A 140 13.20 27.00 0.11
N PRO A 141 14.54 27.08 0.17
CA PRO A 141 15.38 26.30 1.09
C PRO A 141 15.34 26.90 2.51
N ASN A 142 14.14 26.98 3.07
CA ASN A 142 13.85 27.62 4.37
C ASN A 142 12.95 26.73 5.23
N PRO A 143 12.73 27.09 6.51
CA PRO A 143 11.67 26.49 7.32
C PRO A 143 10.27 26.71 6.74
N TYR A 144 9.41 25.70 6.87
CA TYR A 144 7.99 25.76 6.57
C TYR A 144 7.19 25.47 7.83
N TRP A 145 6.11 26.22 8.03
CA TRP A 145 5.22 26.05 9.18
C TRP A 145 4.46 24.73 9.10
N ALA A 146 4.41 24.03 10.23
CA ALA A 146 3.40 23.03 10.51
C ALA A 146 2.26 23.64 11.34
N SER A 147 1.06 23.07 11.25
CA SER A 147 -0.10 23.41 12.08
C SER A 147 0.04 22.95 13.54
N SER A 148 1.04 22.11 13.83
CA SER A 148 1.31 21.60 15.17
C SER A 148 1.91 22.69 16.07
N THR A 149 1.26 22.99 17.19
CA THR A 149 1.75 23.96 18.19
C THR A 149 2.76 23.28 19.12
N TYR A 150 3.78 24.00 19.61
CA TYR A 150 4.67 23.42 20.61
C TYR A 150 4.04 23.48 21.99
N LEU A 151 3.88 22.32 22.65
CA LEU A 151 3.14 22.23 23.90
C LEU A 151 3.76 23.04 25.04
N ASN A 152 5.09 23.05 25.17
CA ASN A 152 5.77 23.71 26.29
C ASN A 152 5.80 25.24 26.13
N GLN A 153 5.70 25.76 24.89
CA GLN A 153 5.64 27.20 24.60
C GLN A 153 4.66 27.41 23.43
N THR A 154 3.40 27.72 23.77
CA THR A 154 2.28 27.72 22.83
C THR A 154 2.30 28.89 21.83
N ASP A 155 3.15 29.88 22.08
CA ASP A 155 3.53 30.95 21.16
C ASP A 155 4.55 30.49 20.10
N MET A 156 5.04 29.25 20.18
CA MET A 156 5.84 28.60 19.14
C MET A 156 5.04 27.54 18.38
N ALA A 157 5.43 27.31 17.13
CA ALA A 157 4.91 26.22 16.29
C ALA A 157 6.05 25.42 15.68
N TRP A 158 5.76 24.16 15.32
CA TRP A 158 6.70 23.29 14.65
C TRP A 158 7.01 23.76 13.24
N THR A 159 8.25 23.55 12.82
CA THR A 159 8.69 23.77 11.45
C THR A 159 9.45 22.57 10.91
N VAL A 160 9.49 22.43 9.59
CA VAL A 160 10.40 21.51 8.88
C VAL A 160 11.24 22.34 7.92
N CYS A 161 12.56 22.23 8.00
CA CYS A 161 13.44 22.95 7.07
C CYS A 161 13.57 22.19 5.75
N LEU A 162 13.14 22.82 4.65
CA LEU A 162 13.44 22.31 3.31
C LEU A 162 14.89 22.62 2.86
N CYS A 163 15.70 23.19 3.75
CA CYS A 163 17.14 23.35 3.58
C CYS A 163 17.91 22.05 3.85
N ASP A 164 17.52 21.29 4.88
CA ASP A 164 18.29 20.14 5.38
C ASP A 164 17.43 19.01 5.99
N GLY A 165 16.11 19.11 5.90
CA GLY A 165 15.16 18.08 6.34
C GLY A 165 15.00 17.94 7.86
N GLN A 166 15.53 18.89 8.64
CA GLN A 166 15.41 18.91 10.10
C GLN A 166 14.08 19.48 10.55
N THR A 167 13.63 19.07 11.74
CA THR A 167 12.49 19.71 12.40
C THR A 167 12.98 20.78 13.36
N GLY A 168 12.24 21.87 13.47
CA GLY A 168 12.55 22.96 14.39
C GLY A 168 11.29 23.55 15.04
N LEU A 169 11.51 24.64 15.77
CA LEU A 169 10.46 25.44 16.37
C LEU A 169 10.65 26.90 15.92
N GLY A 170 9.55 27.59 15.66
CA GLY A 170 9.56 29.02 15.34
C GLY A 170 8.54 29.78 16.17
N PRO A 171 8.83 31.02 16.62
CA PRO A 171 7.81 31.90 17.22
C PRO A 171 6.71 32.18 16.20
N LYS A 172 5.44 32.03 16.59
CA LYS A 172 4.28 32.24 15.69
C LYS A 172 4.22 33.65 15.10
N SER A 173 4.83 34.62 15.77
CA SER A 173 5.00 36.00 15.30
C SER A 173 6.10 36.19 14.26
N ASN A 174 6.93 35.18 13.97
CA ASN A 174 8.00 35.29 12.97
C ASN A 174 7.42 35.39 11.56
N SER A 175 7.65 36.53 10.91
CA SER A 175 7.20 36.81 9.55
C SER A 175 8.34 36.94 8.53
N THR A 176 9.57 36.55 8.88
CA THR A 176 10.76 36.89 8.07
C THR A 176 11.48 35.69 7.49
N GLN A 177 11.21 34.47 7.99
CA GLN A 177 12.02 33.29 7.63
C GLN A 177 11.25 32.01 7.33
N VAL A 178 9.94 31.97 7.62
CA VAL A 178 9.14 30.74 7.56
C VAL A 178 8.02 30.85 6.54
N TYR A 179 7.91 29.84 5.68
CA TYR A 179 6.95 29.77 4.57
C TYR A 179 5.79 28.81 4.90
N ALA A 180 4.78 28.78 4.03
CA ALA A 180 3.64 27.88 4.16
C ALA A 180 3.47 27.06 2.87
N LEU A 181 3.32 25.74 3.04
CA LEU A 181 3.03 24.83 1.95
C LEU A 181 1.71 24.13 2.28
N PRO A 182 0.57 24.61 1.75
CA PRO A 182 -0.73 24.00 2.01
C PRO A 182 -0.82 22.57 1.53
N VAL A 183 -1.61 21.77 2.25
CA VAL A 183 -1.96 20.39 1.93
C VAL A 183 -3.48 20.23 1.93
N ALA A 184 -3.99 19.27 1.17
CA ALA A 184 -5.39 18.90 1.09
C ALA A 184 -5.55 17.37 1.04
N GLY A 185 -6.78 16.90 1.26
CA GLY A 185 -7.11 15.48 1.29
C GLY A 185 -6.66 14.78 2.57
N THR A 186 -6.94 13.49 2.61
CA THR A 186 -6.58 12.58 3.69
C THR A 186 -5.58 11.55 3.19
N THR A 187 -4.62 11.20 4.04
CA THR A 187 -3.69 10.13 3.73
C THR A 187 -4.42 8.78 3.61
N SER A 188 -4.30 8.14 2.44
CA SER A 188 -5.18 7.03 2.03
C SER A 188 -4.46 5.90 1.31
N LEU A 189 -3.18 6.07 1.00
CA LEU A 189 -2.34 5.10 0.29
C LEU A 189 -1.39 4.38 1.23
N THR A 190 -0.55 3.48 0.71
CA THR A 190 0.23 2.51 1.48
C THR A 190 1.02 3.11 2.65
N ALA A 191 1.67 4.26 2.46
CA ALA A 191 2.44 4.92 3.51
C ALA A 191 1.64 6.04 4.19
N ARG A 192 0.63 5.63 4.97
CA ARG A 192 -0.27 6.57 5.64
C ARG A 192 0.45 7.42 6.69
N VAL A 193 0.08 8.70 6.81
CA VAL A 193 0.61 9.60 7.85
C VAL A 193 -0.28 9.55 9.11
N TRP A 194 0.33 9.45 10.29
CA TRP A 194 -0.38 9.35 11.57
C TRP A 194 -0.63 10.71 12.22
N LYS A 195 -1.65 10.77 13.07
CA LYS A 195 -1.93 11.93 13.92
C LYS A 195 -0.76 12.21 14.86
N THR A 196 -0.55 13.47 15.18
CA THR A 196 0.48 13.92 16.13
C THR A 196 0.15 13.64 17.60
N GLY A 197 -1.12 13.31 17.87
CA GLY A 197 -1.68 13.18 19.22
C GLY A 197 -2.33 14.46 19.75
N GLN A 198 -2.10 15.62 19.11
CA GLN A 198 -2.62 16.90 19.60
C GLN A 198 -4.15 16.95 19.59
N THR A 199 -4.72 17.45 20.68
CA THR A 199 -6.17 17.65 20.84
C THR A 199 -6.51 19.03 21.41
N ALA A 200 -5.52 19.74 21.95
CA ALA A 200 -5.68 21.11 22.44
C ALA A 200 -5.75 22.08 21.25
N VAL A 201 -6.86 22.81 21.16
CA VAL A 201 -7.07 23.85 20.15
C VAL A 201 -6.51 25.16 20.65
N TYR A 202 -5.43 25.64 20.05
CA TYR A 202 -4.87 26.97 20.29
C TYR A 202 -5.39 27.99 19.27
N ARG A 203 -5.82 27.50 18.09
CA ARG A 203 -6.54 28.27 17.09
C ARG A 203 -7.31 27.34 16.15
N VAL A 204 -8.48 27.77 15.70
CA VAL A 204 -9.22 27.09 14.63
C VAL A 204 -8.31 26.86 13.42
N GLY A 205 -8.22 25.62 12.94
CA GLY A 205 -7.36 25.18 11.84
C GLY A 205 -5.99 24.63 12.23
N ASP A 206 -5.64 24.68 13.51
CA ASP A 206 -4.42 24.05 13.99
C ASP A 206 -4.56 22.53 14.06
N ASP A 207 -3.47 21.87 14.43
CA ASP A 207 -3.42 20.41 14.50
C ASP A 207 -4.34 19.83 15.60
N GLY A 208 -4.57 20.57 16.70
CA GLY A 208 -5.50 20.14 17.75
C GLY A 208 -6.97 20.23 17.34
N ASP A 209 -7.33 21.23 16.52
CA ASP A 209 -8.66 21.39 15.94
C ASP A 209 -8.94 20.31 14.89
N ARG A 210 -7.98 20.05 14.01
CA ARG A 210 -8.17 19.18 12.85
C ARG A 210 -7.85 17.71 13.10
N GLN A 211 -6.75 17.45 13.83
CA GLN A 211 -6.27 16.12 14.17
C GLN A 211 -6.16 15.20 12.93
N ASP A 212 -5.58 15.71 11.84
CA ASP A 212 -5.47 14.97 10.57
C ASP A 212 -4.48 13.80 10.68
N GLY A 213 -4.79 12.70 9.98
CA GLY A 213 -3.97 11.49 9.90
C GLY A 213 -4.61 10.26 10.53
N VAL A 214 -3.91 9.12 10.43
CA VAL A 214 -4.32 7.84 11.03
C VAL A 214 -4.29 7.95 12.55
N ALA A 215 -5.39 7.57 13.20
CA ALA A 215 -5.50 7.60 14.64
C ALA A 215 -4.44 6.70 15.31
N LEU A 216 -3.94 7.15 16.47
CA LEU A 216 -3.02 6.36 17.28
C LEU A 216 -3.77 5.18 17.90
N PRO A 217 -3.27 3.93 17.81
CA PRO A 217 -3.90 2.78 18.45
C PRO A 217 -3.93 2.89 19.98
N SER A 218 -4.91 2.22 20.60
CA SER A 218 -5.02 2.08 22.05
C SER A 218 -5.16 0.59 22.42
N PRO A 219 -4.13 -0.04 23.03
CA PRO A 219 -2.86 0.56 23.44
C PRO A 219 -1.94 0.86 22.24
N ARG A 220 -1.11 1.91 22.36
CA ARG A 220 -0.09 2.24 21.35
C ARG A 220 1.07 1.24 21.33
N PHE A 221 1.42 0.70 22.49
CA PHE A 221 2.54 -0.22 22.66
C PHE A 221 2.10 -1.49 23.38
N THR A 222 2.62 -2.63 22.96
CA THR A 222 2.35 -3.94 23.56
C THR A 222 3.66 -4.63 23.89
N ALA A 223 3.84 -5.02 25.16
CA ALA A 223 4.97 -5.84 25.56
C ALA A 223 4.78 -7.28 25.08
N ASN A 224 5.81 -7.84 24.46
CA ASN A 224 5.87 -9.22 23.98
C ASN A 224 6.36 -10.15 25.11
N THR A 225 6.23 -11.46 24.90
CA THR A 225 6.65 -12.48 25.88
C THR A 225 8.16 -12.47 26.15
N ASP A 226 8.96 -12.04 25.18
CA ASP A 226 10.41 -11.84 25.28
C ASP A 226 10.81 -10.48 25.85
N THR A 227 9.83 -9.69 26.34
CA THR A 227 9.95 -8.31 26.85
C THR A 227 10.18 -7.22 25.82
N SER A 228 10.40 -7.54 24.54
CA SER A 228 10.45 -6.53 23.48
C SER A 228 9.10 -5.81 23.35
N ILE A 229 9.09 -4.59 22.80
CA ILE A 229 7.88 -3.77 22.73
C ILE A 229 7.44 -3.60 21.28
N THR A 230 6.26 -4.11 20.94
CA THR A 230 5.60 -3.85 19.66
C THR A 230 4.94 -2.48 19.69
N ASP A 231 5.24 -1.64 18.70
CA ASP A 231 4.48 -0.43 18.37
C ASP A 231 3.29 -0.80 17.49
N ASN A 232 2.07 -0.74 18.03
CA ASN A 232 0.86 -1.13 17.29
C ASN A 232 0.52 -0.16 16.14
N LEU A 233 1.07 1.06 16.15
CA LEU A 233 0.92 1.98 15.01
C LEU A 233 1.70 1.45 13.81
N THR A 234 2.97 1.13 14.00
CA THR A 234 3.92 0.86 12.90
C THR A 234 4.18 -0.62 12.65
N GLY A 235 3.88 -1.48 13.62
CA GLY A 235 4.28 -2.89 13.64
C GLY A 235 5.77 -3.10 13.95
N LEU A 236 6.54 -2.03 14.19
CA LEU A 236 7.93 -2.12 14.59
C LEU A 236 8.06 -2.69 16.01
N ILE A 237 9.14 -3.41 16.26
CA ILE A 237 9.45 -3.95 17.58
C ILE A 237 10.71 -3.27 18.09
N TRP A 238 10.64 -2.73 19.30
CA TRP A 238 11.67 -1.90 19.91
C TRP A 238 12.27 -2.60 21.13
N ALA A 239 13.55 -2.34 21.38
CA ALA A 239 14.17 -2.71 22.65
C ALA A 239 13.42 -2.01 23.81
N PRO A 240 13.10 -2.72 24.90
CA PRO A 240 12.34 -2.13 26.01
C PRO A 240 13.18 -1.13 26.83
N ASP A 241 14.49 -1.36 26.86
CA ASP A 241 15.49 -0.47 27.44
C ASP A 241 16.00 0.52 26.39
N ALA A 242 15.60 1.79 26.51
CA ALA A 242 16.05 2.85 25.62
C ALA A 242 17.54 3.20 25.82
N ASN A 243 18.16 2.76 26.92
CA ASN A 243 19.59 2.92 27.18
C ASN A 243 20.25 1.56 27.45
N VAL A 244 19.92 0.57 26.61
CA VAL A 244 20.40 -0.82 26.71
C VAL A 244 21.92 -0.91 26.86
N MET A 245 22.67 -0.03 26.20
CA MET A 245 24.13 -0.01 26.30
C MET A 245 24.61 0.29 27.71
N ASN A 246 24.07 1.33 28.35
CA ASN A 246 24.47 1.65 29.73
C ASN A 246 24.08 0.53 30.69
N THR A 247 22.88 -0.04 30.54
CA THR A 247 22.37 -1.02 31.48
C THR A 247 23.01 -2.40 31.33
N ARG A 248 23.28 -2.88 30.11
CA ARG A 248 23.91 -4.20 29.89
C ARG A 248 25.42 -4.15 29.74
N ASP A 249 25.94 -3.13 29.06
CA ASP A 249 27.32 -3.10 28.58
C ASP A 249 27.97 -1.71 28.86
N PRO A 250 28.00 -1.20 30.10
CA PRO A 250 28.42 0.19 30.37
C PRO A 250 29.87 0.52 29.95
N ASN A 251 30.71 -0.49 29.76
CA ASN A 251 32.09 -0.32 29.28
C ASN A 251 32.18 -0.16 27.75
N TRP A 252 31.07 -0.21 27.03
CA TRP A 252 31.04 0.05 25.59
C TRP A 252 31.02 1.53 25.22
N ASP A 253 30.71 2.38 26.19
CA ASP A 253 30.71 3.86 26.10
C ASP A 253 32.10 4.38 25.72
N ASP A 254 32.16 5.26 24.71
CA ASP A 254 33.41 5.76 24.12
C ASP A 254 34.20 6.67 25.07
N TYR A 255 33.51 7.32 26.01
CA TYR A 255 34.11 8.33 26.89
C TYR A 255 34.35 7.79 28.30
N GLY A 256 33.97 6.53 28.56
CA GLY A 256 34.09 5.90 29.89
C GLY A 256 33.24 6.57 30.97
N THR A 257 32.35 7.51 30.58
CA THR A 257 31.42 8.20 31.47
C THR A 257 30.30 7.27 31.93
N LYS A 258 30.07 6.18 31.19
CA LYS A 258 29.03 5.17 31.46
C LYS A 258 27.64 5.80 31.48
N GLU A 259 27.41 6.70 30.54
CA GLU A 259 26.09 7.32 30.34
C GLU A 259 25.33 6.61 29.21
N GLY A 260 26.02 5.85 28.37
CA GLY A 260 25.45 5.07 27.26
C GLY A 260 25.36 5.85 25.94
N LYS A 261 26.10 6.96 25.84
CA LYS A 261 26.26 7.68 24.58
C LYS A 261 27.53 7.22 23.88
N VAL A 262 27.43 7.12 22.56
CA VAL A 262 28.55 6.71 21.72
C VAL A 262 28.54 7.48 20.41
N ILE A 263 29.64 7.43 19.68
CA ILE A 263 29.72 7.90 18.29
C ILE A 263 28.93 6.97 17.37
N TRP A 264 28.62 7.44 16.16
CA TRP A 264 27.66 6.76 15.27
C TRP A 264 28.12 5.36 14.85
N GLN A 265 29.40 5.19 14.50
CA GLN A 265 29.92 3.87 14.11
C GLN A 265 29.84 2.87 15.28
N ARG A 266 30.12 3.33 16.49
CA ARG A 266 30.03 2.51 17.70
C ARG A 266 28.59 2.09 17.97
N ALA A 267 27.59 2.92 17.66
CA ALA A 267 26.18 2.53 17.75
C ALA A 267 25.84 1.38 16.78
N LEU A 268 26.34 1.41 15.53
CA LEU A 268 26.18 0.31 14.56
C LEU A 268 26.89 -0.97 15.01
N ASP A 269 28.10 -0.84 15.54
CA ASP A 269 28.85 -1.98 16.08
C ASP A 269 28.08 -2.61 17.25
N TYR A 270 27.41 -1.80 18.07
CA TYR A 270 26.66 -2.29 19.24
C TYR A 270 25.46 -3.12 18.83
N VAL A 271 24.73 -2.64 17.83
CA VAL A 271 23.66 -3.40 17.19
C VAL A 271 24.19 -4.75 16.65
N THR A 272 25.37 -4.75 16.02
CA THR A 272 26.01 -6.00 15.55
C THR A 272 26.31 -6.96 16.70
N LYS A 273 26.80 -6.44 17.84
CA LYS A 273 26.98 -7.23 19.06
C LYS A 273 25.66 -7.82 19.57
N LEU A 274 24.59 -7.01 19.65
CA LEU A 274 23.27 -7.49 20.09
C LEU A 274 22.76 -8.64 19.20
N ASN A 275 22.98 -8.55 17.89
CA ASN A 275 22.58 -9.59 16.96
C ASN A 275 23.37 -10.89 17.12
N ASN A 276 24.69 -10.80 17.31
CA ASN A 276 25.54 -11.96 17.57
C ASN A 276 25.17 -12.67 18.88
N GLU A 277 24.68 -11.93 19.86
CA GLU A 277 24.23 -12.44 21.16
C GLU A 277 22.77 -12.90 21.16
N SER A 278 22.07 -12.77 20.03
CA SER A 278 20.62 -13.02 19.93
C SER A 278 19.84 -12.29 21.03
N TYR A 279 20.07 -10.99 21.18
CA TYR A 279 19.44 -10.18 22.23
C TYR A 279 17.90 -10.33 22.18
N LEU A 280 17.31 -10.73 23.32
CA LEU A 280 15.89 -11.10 23.46
C LEU A 280 15.42 -12.21 22.49
N GLY A 281 16.32 -13.09 22.06
CA GLY A 281 16.04 -14.16 21.10
C GLY A 281 16.07 -13.74 19.64
N HIS A 282 16.50 -12.51 19.34
CA HIS A 282 16.48 -11.94 17.98
C HIS A 282 17.86 -11.50 17.51
N SER A 283 18.11 -11.62 16.20
CA SER A 283 19.38 -11.31 15.54
C SER A 283 19.26 -10.34 14.36
N ASP A 284 18.13 -9.64 14.28
CA ASP A 284 17.75 -8.68 13.22
C ASP A 284 17.54 -7.25 13.76
N TRP A 285 18.14 -6.92 14.91
CA TRP A 285 18.16 -5.56 15.44
C TRP A 285 18.94 -4.63 14.52
N ARG A 286 18.50 -3.37 14.46
CA ARG A 286 19.16 -2.27 13.75
C ARG A 286 19.03 -0.95 14.49
N LEU A 287 19.81 0.05 14.08
CA LEU A 287 19.45 1.44 14.35
C LEU A 287 18.20 1.79 13.53
N PRO A 288 17.23 2.53 14.09
CA PRO A 288 16.07 2.98 13.33
C PRO A 288 16.52 3.96 12.24
N ASN A 289 15.88 3.92 11.08
CA ASN A 289 16.01 5.05 10.15
C ASN A 289 15.25 6.27 10.71
N ARG A 290 15.45 7.44 10.10
CA ARG A 290 14.85 8.69 10.61
C ARG A 290 13.32 8.70 10.65
N LYS A 291 12.64 7.97 9.76
CA LYS A 291 11.17 7.86 9.77
C LYS A 291 10.69 6.99 10.92
N GLU A 292 11.40 5.89 11.18
CA GLU A 292 11.13 4.96 12.28
C GLU A 292 11.28 5.66 13.64
N GLY A 293 12.39 6.35 13.88
CA GLY A 293 12.60 7.12 15.11
C GLY A 293 11.56 8.22 15.31
N PHE A 294 11.21 8.96 14.25
CA PHE A 294 10.19 10.02 14.32
C PHE A 294 8.80 9.51 14.68
N SER A 295 8.47 8.28 14.31
CA SER A 295 7.15 7.68 14.50
C SER A 295 6.78 7.41 15.96
N LEU A 296 7.77 7.28 16.85
CA LEU A 296 7.56 7.10 18.28
C LEU A 296 7.01 8.36 18.98
N MET A 297 7.19 9.53 18.37
CA MET A 297 7.06 10.79 19.07
C MET A 297 5.58 11.23 19.22
N ASP A 298 5.23 11.72 20.40
CA ASP A 298 3.91 12.27 20.74
C ASP A 298 3.99 13.78 21.01
N ARG A 299 3.29 14.59 20.20
CA ARG A 299 3.33 16.06 20.28
C ARG A 299 2.51 16.64 21.44
N THR A 300 1.86 15.80 22.24
CA THR A 300 1.22 16.18 23.51
C THR A 300 2.14 16.01 24.71
N ARG A 301 3.40 15.66 24.47
CA ARG A 301 4.37 15.33 25.50
C ARG A 301 5.71 15.97 25.17
N TYR A 302 6.46 16.31 26.21
CA TYR A 302 7.85 16.71 26.13
C TYR A 302 8.55 16.12 27.35
N ASN A 303 9.84 15.82 27.22
CA ASN A 303 10.69 15.32 28.30
C ASN A 303 10.14 14.09 29.07
N PRO A 304 9.97 12.91 28.44
CA PRO A 304 10.12 12.62 27.02
C PRO A 304 8.81 12.81 26.23
N SER A 305 8.94 13.10 24.93
CA SER A 305 7.88 13.19 23.91
C SER A 305 7.43 11.80 23.46
N LEU A 306 6.97 10.99 24.42
CA LEU A 306 6.42 9.65 24.17
C LEU A 306 5.01 9.55 24.78
N PRO A 307 4.14 8.70 24.20
CA PRO A 307 2.79 8.47 24.72
C PRO A 307 2.76 8.12 26.21
N THR A 308 1.80 8.68 26.94
CA THR A 308 1.65 8.41 28.38
C THR A 308 1.43 6.92 28.64
N GLY A 309 2.12 6.37 29.64
CA GLY A 309 2.03 4.96 30.00
C GLY A 309 2.78 4.01 29.06
N HIS A 310 3.72 4.53 28.24
CA HIS A 310 4.58 3.68 27.43
C HIS A 310 5.36 2.67 28.30
N PRO A 311 5.59 1.44 27.82
CA PRO A 311 6.26 0.38 28.59
C PRO A 311 7.80 0.49 28.57
N PHE A 312 8.37 1.42 27.80
CA PHE A 312 9.82 1.62 27.73
C PHE A 312 10.40 2.15 29.04
N TYR A 313 11.58 1.67 29.40
CA TYR A 313 12.34 2.14 30.56
C TYR A 313 13.71 2.68 30.16
N ASN A 314 14.34 3.43 31.06
CA ASN A 314 15.59 4.18 30.84
C ASN A 314 15.55 5.13 29.63
N VAL A 315 14.37 5.67 29.30
CA VAL A 315 14.22 6.69 28.25
C VAL A 315 14.96 7.95 28.68
N GLN A 316 16.04 8.24 27.98
CA GLN A 316 16.82 9.46 28.12
C GLN A 316 16.14 10.58 27.36
N ALA A 317 16.08 11.76 27.98
CA ALA A 317 15.58 12.99 27.36
C ALA A 317 16.69 13.66 26.53
N GLY A 318 17.07 13.03 25.43
CA GLY A 318 18.20 13.42 24.59
C GLY A 318 18.07 12.90 23.18
N SER A 319 19.19 12.92 22.45
CA SER A 319 19.29 12.47 21.06
C SER A 319 19.61 10.98 20.98
N TYR A 320 18.93 10.29 20.06
CA TYR A 320 19.20 8.91 19.69
C TYR A 320 19.68 8.85 18.25
N TRP A 321 20.67 8.01 17.98
CA TRP A 321 21.15 7.80 16.62
C TRP A 321 20.09 7.17 15.74
N THR A 322 20.07 7.62 14.48
CA THR A 322 19.39 6.90 13.38
C THR A 322 20.43 6.29 12.46
N SER A 323 20.03 5.31 11.64
CA SER A 323 20.86 4.77 10.56
C SER A 323 20.96 5.70 9.34
N THR A 324 20.19 6.79 9.30
CA THR A 324 20.11 7.68 8.13
C THR A 324 21.25 8.70 8.09
N THR A 325 22.03 8.70 7.01
CA THR A 325 23.10 9.66 6.74
C THR A 325 22.56 10.95 6.12
N LEU A 326 23.17 12.11 6.38
CA LEU A 326 22.81 13.34 5.66
C LEU A 326 23.44 13.38 4.25
N ALA A 327 22.62 13.46 3.21
CA ALA A 327 23.09 13.44 1.83
C ALA A 327 24.02 14.61 1.45
N TYR A 328 23.82 15.82 2.02
CA TYR A 328 24.70 16.96 1.72
C TYR A 328 26.02 16.94 2.48
N ASN A 329 26.11 16.20 3.59
CA ASN A 329 27.33 16.05 4.38
C ASN A 329 27.34 14.69 5.08
N THR A 330 28.01 13.73 4.45
CA THR A 330 28.03 12.32 4.85
C THR A 330 28.77 12.07 6.17
N GLY A 331 29.50 13.07 6.68
CA GLY A 331 30.09 13.07 8.02
C GLY A 331 29.07 13.25 9.14
N TYR A 332 27.80 13.48 8.81
CA TYR A 332 26.68 13.59 9.76
C TYR A 332 25.66 12.47 9.54
N ALA A 333 25.04 12.06 10.64
CA ALA A 333 23.83 11.25 10.63
C ALA A 333 22.69 12.02 11.30
N THR A 334 21.45 11.68 10.95
CA THR A 334 20.30 12.23 11.68
C THR A 334 20.17 11.58 13.05
N THR A 335 19.52 12.30 13.95
CA THR A 335 19.10 11.82 15.27
C THR A 335 17.62 12.07 15.44
N PHE A 336 16.96 11.33 16.31
CA PHE A 336 15.66 11.72 16.84
C PHE A 336 15.78 12.03 18.33
N GLY A 337 15.17 13.13 18.76
CA GLY A 337 15.30 13.63 20.12
C GLY A 337 14.01 13.45 20.90
N THR A 338 14.06 12.77 22.05
CA THR A 338 12.87 12.57 22.89
C THR A 338 12.55 13.78 23.78
N TYR A 339 13.46 14.75 23.95
CA TYR A 339 13.15 15.93 24.79
C TYR A 339 12.01 16.76 24.19
N ILE A 340 12.14 17.18 22.94
CA ILE A 340 11.07 17.89 22.20
C ILE A 340 10.29 17.00 21.22
N GLY A 341 10.86 15.88 20.77
CA GLY A 341 10.25 14.99 19.77
C GLY A 341 10.70 15.21 18.32
N GLY A 342 11.79 15.93 18.07
CA GLY A 342 12.22 16.34 16.72
C GLY A 342 13.24 15.42 16.06
N ILE A 343 13.49 15.65 14.76
CA ILE A 343 14.66 15.16 14.03
C ILE A 343 15.77 16.21 14.06
N GLY A 344 16.94 15.78 14.53
CA GLY A 344 18.20 16.51 14.62
C GLY A 344 19.30 15.85 13.79
N LYS A 345 20.54 16.33 13.99
CA LYS A 345 21.75 15.79 13.37
C LYS A 345 22.94 15.88 14.29
N ALA A 346 23.88 14.96 14.15
CA ALA A 346 25.14 14.98 14.87
C ALA A 346 26.29 14.43 14.00
N VAL A 347 27.51 14.86 14.33
CA VAL A 347 28.74 14.45 13.63
C VAL A 347 29.02 12.98 13.96
N LYS A 348 29.24 12.14 12.96
CA LYS A 348 29.41 10.68 13.14
C LYS A 348 30.64 10.31 13.97
N THR A 349 31.71 11.11 13.91
CA THR A 349 33.02 10.79 14.51
C THR A 349 33.28 11.45 15.85
N SER A 350 32.47 12.43 16.25
CA SER A 350 32.71 13.20 17.48
C SER A 350 31.44 13.63 18.21
N GLY A 351 30.27 13.54 17.57
CA GLY A 351 29.00 13.68 18.25
C GLY A 351 28.66 12.40 18.99
N ASP A 352 27.93 12.53 20.09
CA ASP A 352 27.52 11.42 20.94
C ASP A 352 25.99 11.37 21.02
N SER A 353 25.40 10.18 20.97
CA SER A 353 23.95 9.98 21.12
C SER A 353 23.67 8.57 21.61
N TYR A 354 22.47 8.36 22.14
CA TYR A 354 22.02 7.06 22.65
C TYR A 354 21.69 6.10 21.51
N THR A 355 21.73 4.80 21.81
CA THR A 355 21.40 3.73 20.87
C THR A 355 20.11 3.06 21.30
N TRP A 356 19.04 3.21 20.51
CA TRP A 356 17.76 2.54 20.75
C TRP A 356 17.43 1.60 19.59
N PRO A 357 17.72 0.29 19.73
CA PRO A 357 17.53 -0.67 18.66
C PRO A 357 16.05 -0.89 18.33
N VAL A 358 15.79 -1.06 17.03
CA VAL A 358 14.49 -1.45 16.48
C VAL A 358 14.68 -2.67 15.58
N ARG A 359 13.61 -3.45 15.39
CA ARG A 359 13.51 -4.57 14.47
C ARG A 359 12.12 -4.61 13.82
N GLY A 360 11.91 -5.52 12.86
CA GLY A 360 10.68 -5.56 12.06
C GLY A 360 10.59 -4.40 11.05
N GLY A 361 9.41 -4.14 10.47
CA GLY A 361 9.17 -3.00 9.55
C GLY A 361 9.79 -3.10 8.16
N GLY A 362 10.63 -4.11 7.91
CA GLY A 362 10.99 -4.58 6.58
C GLY A 362 10.00 -5.63 6.19
N ALA A 363 8.75 -5.24 5.98
CA ALA A 363 7.84 -6.17 5.37
C ALA A 363 8.31 -6.33 3.91
N ASP A 364 8.72 -7.54 3.53
CA ASP A 364 8.86 -7.91 2.13
C ASP A 364 7.49 -8.30 1.60
N THR A 365 7.27 -8.23 0.30
CA THR A 365 6.06 -8.82 -0.28
C THR A 365 5.99 -10.31 0.08
N PRO A 366 4.80 -10.90 0.31
CA PRO A 366 4.69 -12.30 0.70
C PRO A 366 5.42 -13.23 -0.28
N SER A 367 6.10 -14.26 0.23
CA SER A 367 6.69 -15.29 -0.64
C SER A 367 5.62 -16.29 -1.02
N VAL A 368 5.38 -16.48 -2.32
CA VAL A 368 4.28 -17.30 -2.84
C VAL A 368 4.81 -18.31 -3.84
N THR A 369 4.29 -19.53 -3.84
CA THR A 369 4.49 -20.53 -4.89
C THR A 369 3.20 -20.79 -5.63
N THR A 370 3.26 -20.94 -6.97
CA THR A 370 2.10 -21.27 -7.81
C THR A 370 2.00 -22.77 -7.95
N SER A 371 0.83 -23.35 -7.68
CA SER A 371 0.58 -24.77 -7.91
C SER A 371 0.31 -25.06 -9.39
N ALA A 372 0.50 -26.32 -9.81
CA ALA A 372 0.16 -26.73 -11.18
C ALA A 372 -1.33 -26.52 -11.46
N VAL A 373 -1.64 -26.16 -12.70
CA VAL A 373 -3.03 -26.03 -13.18
C VAL A 373 -3.63 -27.43 -13.39
N SER A 374 -4.88 -27.61 -13.00
CA SER A 374 -5.62 -28.87 -13.11
C SER A 374 -7.08 -28.61 -13.50
N ALA A 375 -7.86 -29.69 -13.71
CA ALA A 375 -9.29 -29.61 -14.06
C ALA A 375 -9.59 -28.61 -15.20
N ILE A 376 -8.73 -28.60 -16.22
CA ILE A 376 -8.81 -27.65 -17.33
C ILE A 376 -9.97 -28.06 -18.25
N THR A 377 -10.94 -27.16 -18.40
CA THR A 377 -12.00 -27.22 -19.42
C THR A 377 -11.80 -26.12 -20.44
N ASN A 378 -12.66 -26.05 -21.46
CA ASN A 378 -12.60 -24.99 -22.46
C ASN A 378 -12.93 -23.59 -21.89
N THR A 379 -13.54 -23.48 -20.69
CA THR A 379 -13.94 -22.21 -20.07
C THR A 379 -13.51 -22.03 -18.61
N THR A 380 -12.96 -23.06 -17.98
CA THR A 380 -12.57 -23.06 -16.57
C THR A 380 -11.28 -23.83 -16.32
N ALA A 381 -10.64 -23.57 -15.19
CA ALA A 381 -9.53 -24.38 -14.68
C ALA A 381 -9.46 -24.28 -13.15
N ALA A 382 -8.71 -25.16 -12.50
CA ALA A 382 -8.38 -25.09 -11.09
C ALA A 382 -6.89 -24.85 -10.90
N CYS A 383 -6.54 -23.98 -9.95
CA CYS A 383 -5.15 -23.69 -9.59
C CYS A 383 -5.09 -23.42 -8.08
N GLY A 384 -3.99 -22.84 -7.62
CA GLY A 384 -3.79 -22.46 -6.23
C GLY A 384 -2.35 -22.06 -6.01
N GLY A 385 -1.98 -22.03 -4.74
CA GLY A 385 -0.63 -21.74 -4.35
C GLY A 385 -0.42 -21.93 -2.87
N THR A 386 0.80 -21.66 -2.43
CA THR A 386 1.13 -21.58 -1.01
C THR A 386 1.80 -20.25 -0.73
N VAL A 387 1.25 -19.52 0.24
CA VAL A 387 1.94 -18.37 0.82
C VAL A 387 2.92 -18.91 1.85
N ALA A 388 4.19 -19.06 1.43
CA ALA A 388 5.26 -19.67 2.22
C ALA A 388 5.74 -18.76 3.36
N ALA A 389 5.74 -17.45 3.15
CA ALA A 389 6.03 -16.45 4.17
C ALA A 389 5.15 -15.22 3.94
N ASP A 390 4.69 -14.60 5.02
CA ASP A 390 3.96 -13.33 4.97
C ASP A 390 4.88 -12.13 4.77
N GLY A 391 6.19 -12.35 4.69
CA GLY A 391 7.18 -11.30 4.53
C GLY A 391 7.22 -10.34 5.72
N GLY A 392 6.77 -10.73 6.92
CA GLY A 392 6.84 -9.87 8.11
C GLY A 392 5.67 -8.88 8.27
N ALA A 393 4.65 -8.96 7.42
CA ALA A 393 3.37 -8.27 7.63
C ALA A 393 2.20 -9.18 7.27
N ALA A 394 1.08 -9.03 7.99
CA ALA A 394 -0.09 -9.86 7.79
C ALA A 394 -0.56 -9.85 6.33
N VAL A 395 -0.70 -11.03 5.73
CA VAL A 395 -1.28 -11.19 4.40
C VAL A 395 -2.77 -10.86 4.47
N THR A 396 -3.20 -9.81 3.77
CA THR A 396 -4.58 -9.30 3.75
C THR A 396 -5.41 -9.89 2.63
N ALA A 397 -4.79 -10.35 1.54
CA ALA A 397 -5.46 -11.02 0.42
C ALA A 397 -4.53 -12.06 -0.22
N ARG A 398 -5.09 -13.14 -0.75
CA ARG A 398 -4.39 -14.12 -1.60
C ARG A 398 -5.30 -14.68 -2.68
N GLY A 399 -4.73 -15.25 -3.73
CA GLY A 399 -5.47 -15.91 -4.80
C GLY A 399 -4.59 -16.22 -6.00
N VAL A 400 -5.19 -16.38 -7.18
CA VAL A 400 -4.46 -16.47 -8.46
C VAL A 400 -4.87 -15.35 -9.39
N CYS A 401 -3.95 -14.89 -10.24
CA CYS A 401 -4.22 -13.99 -11.35
C CYS A 401 -3.81 -14.64 -12.68
N TRP A 402 -4.55 -14.38 -13.75
CA TRP A 402 -4.34 -14.99 -15.07
C TRP A 402 -4.59 -14.02 -16.23
N GLY A 403 -3.92 -14.29 -17.35
CA GLY A 403 -4.03 -13.54 -18.60
C GLY A 403 -3.44 -14.30 -19.79
N THR A 404 -3.58 -13.77 -21.00
CA THR A 404 -3.02 -14.37 -22.23
C THR A 404 -1.57 -13.98 -22.48
N SER A 405 -0.99 -13.14 -21.63
CA SER A 405 0.42 -12.76 -21.63
C SER A 405 1.11 -13.32 -20.40
N ALA A 406 2.40 -13.64 -20.53
CA ALA A 406 3.21 -14.13 -19.42
C ALA A 406 3.33 -13.08 -18.30
N ASN A 407 3.48 -13.56 -17.08
CA ASN A 407 3.58 -12.77 -15.86
C ASN A 407 2.34 -11.90 -15.54
N PRO A 408 1.12 -12.47 -15.52
CA PRO A 408 -0.07 -11.72 -15.13
C PRO A 408 0.06 -11.18 -13.70
N THR A 409 -0.67 -10.11 -13.43
CA THR A 409 -0.69 -9.39 -12.15
C THR A 409 -2.12 -9.30 -11.62
N ILE A 410 -2.29 -8.76 -10.40
CA ILE A 410 -3.63 -8.53 -9.83
C ILE A 410 -4.46 -7.44 -10.54
N SER A 411 -3.92 -6.80 -11.57
CA SER A 411 -4.65 -5.89 -12.48
C SER A 411 -5.37 -6.64 -13.60
N ASP A 412 -4.96 -7.88 -13.87
CA ASP A 412 -5.62 -8.79 -14.81
C ASP A 412 -6.82 -9.50 -14.15
N SER A 413 -7.29 -10.58 -14.74
CA SER A 413 -8.31 -11.43 -14.12
C SER A 413 -7.73 -12.12 -12.88
N LYS A 414 -8.49 -12.17 -11.78
CA LYS A 414 -8.03 -12.77 -10.51
C LYS A 414 -9.16 -13.35 -9.65
N THR A 415 -8.78 -14.22 -8.73
CA THR A 415 -9.63 -14.67 -7.62
C THR A 415 -9.33 -13.89 -6.32
N THR A 416 -10.07 -14.16 -5.25
CA THR A 416 -9.75 -13.71 -3.89
C THR A 416 -10.14 -14.82 -2.91
N ASP A 417 -9.13 -15.52 -2.40
CA ASP A 417 -9.27 -16.80 -1.69
C ASP A 417 -8.85 -16.68 -0.20
N GLY A 418 -9.16 -15.52 0.38
CA GLY A 418 -8.94 -15.22 1.80
C GLY A 418 -7.62 -14.50 2.09
N SER A 419 -7.10 -14.71 3.30
CA SER A 419 -5.95 -14.01 3.87
C SER A 419 -5.04 -14.97 4.67
N GLY A 420 -3.91 -14.50 5.18
CA GLY A 420 -2.95 -15.30 5.94
C GLY A 420 -2.07 -16.25 5.12
N THR A 421 -1.16 -16.95 5.80
CA THR A 421 -0.21 -17.89 5.21
C THR A 421 -0.81 -19.27 4.93
N GLY A 422 -0.07 -20.13 4.22
CA GLY A 422 -0.46 -21.50 3.94
C GLY A 422 -1.02 -21.72 2.53
N ALA A 423 -1.45 -22.96 2.29
CA ALA A 423 -1.97 -23.40 1.00
C ALA A 423 -3.41 -22.92 0.74
N PHE A 424 -3.72 -22.66 -0.52
CA PHE A 424 -5.07 -22.32 -0.97
C PHE A 424 -5.31 -22.86 -2.38
N THR A 425 -6.59 -22.99 -2.74
CA THR A 425 -7.06 -23.43 -4.06
C THR A 425 -8.00 -22.39 -4.64
N SER A 426 -7.95 -22.21 -5.95
CA SER A 426 -8.69 -21.18 -6.68
C SER A 426 -9.40 -21.78 -7.88
N SER A 427 -10.62 -21.31 -8.16
CA SER A 427 -11.39 -21.67 -9.35
C SER A 427 -11.29 -20.56 -10.39
N ILE A 428 -10.73 -20.86 -11.56
CA ILE A 428 -10.57 -19.95 -12.69
C ILE A 428 -11.76 -20.12 -13.62
N THR A 429 -12.40 -19.01 -14.00
CA THR A 429 -13.59 -18.99 -14.85
C THR A 429 -13.47 -17.91 -15.94
N GLY A 430 -14.33 -17.97 -16.96
CA GLY A 430 -14.37 -16.96 -18.02
C GLY A 430 -13.22 -17.09 -19.02
N LEU A 431 -12.67 -18.29 -19.17
CA LEU A 431 -11.64 -18.56 -20.17
C LEU A 431 -12.25 -18.73 -21.55
N SER A 432 -11.51 -18.33 -22.57
CA SER A 432 -11.84 -18.62 -23.96
C SER A 432 -11.31 -20.02 -24.34
N PRO A 433 -12.07 -20.81 -25.12
CA PRO A 433 -11.57 -22.07 -25.65
C PRO A 433 -10.34 -21.92 -26.56
N TYR A 434 -9.56 -22.98 -26.70
CA TYR A 434 -8.37 -23.02 -27.58
C TYR A 434 -7.42 -21.83 -27.40
N THR A 435 -7.20 -21.41 -26.16
CA THR A 435 -6.43 -20.21 -25.82
C THR A 435 -5.31 -20.57 -24.85
N LEU A 436 -4.11 -20.04 -25.10
CA LEU A 436 -2.99 -20.11 -24.16
C LEU A 436 -3.19 -19.06 -23.06
N TYR A 437 -3.15 -19.50 -21.82
CA TYR A 437 -3.19 -18.66 -20.64
C TYR A 437 -1.94 -18.87 -19.78
N HIS A 438 -1.60 -17.84 -19.03
CA HIS A 438 -0.61 -17.87 -17.97
C HIS A 438 -1.31 -17.59 -16.65
N VAL A 439 -0.91 -18.27 -15.57
CA VAL A 439 -1.44 -18.05 -14.22
C VAL A 439 -0.32 -17.93 -13.20
N ARG A 440 -0.54 -17.09 -12.20
CA ARG A 440 0.34 -16.91 -11.03
C ARG A 440 -0.47 -16.85 -9.76
N ALA A 441 -0.02 -17.54 -8.72
CA ALA A 441 -0.50 -17.31 -7.37
C ALA A 441 0.01 -15.94 -6.88
N TYR A 442 -0.80 -15.24 -6.09
CA TYR A 442 -0.43 -13.97 -5.48
C TYR A 442 -0.83 -13.93 -4.00
N ALA A 443 -0.14 -13.11 -3.22
CA ALA A 443 -0.56 -12.70 -1.90
C ALA A 443 -0.11 -11.27 -1.61
N THR A 444 -0.94 -10.53 -0.90
CA THR A 444 -0.77 -9.12 -0.61
C THR A 444 -0.65 -8.92 0.90
N ASN A 445 0.37 -8.20 1.33
CA ASN A 445 0.49 -7.66 2.68
C ASN A 445 0.66 -6.13 2.59
N SER A 446 1.03 -5.49 3.71
CA SER A 446 1.25 -4.04 3.72
C SER A 446 2.49 -3.57 2.93
N ALA A 447 3.43 -4.47 2.61
CA ALA A 447 4.59 -4.16 1.76
C ALA A 447 4.29 -4.23 0.26
N GLY A 448 3.25 -4.95 -0.13
CA GLY A 448 2.84 -5.09 -1.52
C GLY A 448 2.37 -6.51 -1.84
N THR A 449 2.35 -6.82 -3.13
CA THR A 449 1.91 -8.13 -3.62
C THR A 449 3.10 -8.95 -4.11
N GLY A 450 3.28 -10.11 -3.50
CA GLY A 450 4.23 -11.12 -3.95
C GLY A 450 3.54 -12.11 -4.87
N TYR A 451 4.29 -12.64 -5.82
CA TYR A 451 3.79 -13.52 -6.87
C TYR A 451 4.63 -14.79 -6.98
N GLY A 452 3.96 -15.91 -7.20
CA GLY A 452 4.62 -17.16 -7.53
C GLY A 452 5.13 -17.21 -8.96
N SER A 453 5.63 -18.39 -9.34
CA SER A 453 6.09 -18.69 -10.69
C SER A 453 4.94 -18.57 -11.71
N ASP A 454 5.28 -18.11 -12.91
CA ASP A 454 4.39 -18.13 -14.06
C ASP A 454 4.19 -19.57 -14.55
N VAL A 455 2.94 -20.00 -14.67
CA VAL A 455 2.58 -21.34 -15.15
C VAL A 455 1.69 -21.21 -16.38
N PRO A 456 2.17 -21.59 -17.59
CA PRO A 456 1.35 -21.61 -18.79
C PRO A 456 0.42 -22.84 -18.84
N PHE A 457 -0.77 -22.69 -19.39
CA PHE A 457 -1.68 -23.78 -19.72
C PHE A 457 -2.59 -23.43 -20.90
N ASN A 458 -3.04 -24.44 -21.64
CA ASN A 458 -3.97 -24.26 -22.77
C ASN A 458 -5.36 -24.74 -22.39
N THR A 459 -6.38 -23.94 -22.69
CA THR A 459 -7.74 -24.47 -22.74
C THR A 459 -7.90 -25.35 -23.97
N PRO A 460 -8.57 -26.52 -23.85
CA PRO A 460 -8.86 -27.36 -25.00
C PRO A 460 -9.80 -26.64 -25.96
N CYS A 461 -9.84 -27.13 -27.21
CA CYS A 461 -10.93 -26.81 -28.13
C CYS A 461 -12.27 -27.18 -27.47
N PRO A 462 -13.38 -26.48 -27.82
CA PRO A 462 -14.69 -26.94 -27.42
C PRO A 462 -14.92 -28.36 -27.96
N THR A 463 -15.49 -29.24 -27.15
CA THR A 463 -15.94 -30.55 -27.61
C THR A 463 -17.25 -30.39 -28.37
N TYR A 464 -17.20 -30.65 -29.67
CA TYR A 464 -18.37 -30.69 -30.54
C TYR A 464 -18.94 -32.11 -30.61
N ALA A 465 -20.24 -32.23 -30.86
CA ALA A 465 -20.90 -33.52 -30.94
C ALA A 465 -20.52 -34.30 -32.23
N ALA A 466 -20.15 -33.58 -33.30
CA ALA A 466 -19.56 -34.15 -34.51
C ALA A 466 -18.68 -33.11 -35.24
N GLN A 467 -17.63 -33.58 -35.94
CA GLN A 467 -16.75 -32.76 -36.76
C GLN A 467 -16.59 -33.38 -38.16
N ILE A 468 -16.96 -32.62 -39.19
CA ILE A 468 -16.99 -33.06 -40.60
C ILE A 468 -15.62 -32.83 -41.25
N GLY A 469 -15.14 -33.81 -42.02
CA GLY A 469 -13.82 -33.80 -42.64
C GLY A 469 -12.73 -34.47 -41.81
N THR A 470 -13.12 -35.17 -40.75
CA THR A 470 -12.26 -36.05 -39.94
C THR A 470 -12.95 -37.39 -39.75
N THR A 471 -12.21 -38.50 -39.75
CA THR A 471 -12.78 -39.83 -39.42
C THR A 471 -13.48 -39.78 -38.06
N PRO A 472 -14.76 -40.22 -37.92
CA PRO A 472 -15.53 -41.03 -38.86
C PRO A 472 -16.52 -40.28 -39.76
N TYR A 473 -16.59 -38.94 -39.72
CA TYR A 473 -17.61 -38.16 -40.44
C TYR A 473 -17.00 -37.44 -41.62
N ASN A 474 -17.17 -38.02 -42.81
CA ASN A 474 -16.67 -37.45 -44.04
C ASN A 474 -17.71 -36.56 -44.71
N THR A 475 -18.96 -36.63 -44.26
CA THR A 475 -20.07 -35.83 -44.77
C THR A 475 -20.85 -35.12 -43.66
N LEU A 476 -21.50 -34.00 -43.99
CA LEU A 476 -22.43 -33.31 -43.09
C LEU A 476 -23.63 -34.20 -42.75
N GLN A 477 -24.09 -35.02 -43.69
CA GLN A 477 -25.18 -35.99 -43.45
C GLN A 477 -24.84 -37.00 -42.34
N GLU A 478 -23.63 -37.57 -42.36
CA GLU A 478 -23.18 -38.53 -41.34
C GLU A 478 -23.07 -37.86 -39.96
N ALA A 479 -22.50 -36.65 -39.91
CA ALA A 479 -22.34 -35.89 -38.67
C ALA A 479 -23.69 -35.47 -38.05
N VAL A 480 -24.69 -35.10 -38.87
CA VAL A 480 -26.03 -34.76 -38.37
C VAL A 480 -26.78 -36.01 -37.90
N ASN A 481 -26.59 -37.15 -38.56
CA ASN A 481 -27.22 -38.41 -38.17
C ASN A 481 -26.65 -39.00 -36.88
N SER A 482 -25.39 -38.69 -36.55
CA SER A 482 -24.74 -39.21 -35.35
C SER A 482 -25.13 -38.48 -34.07
N VAL A 483 -25.83 -37.34 -34.16
CA VAL A 483 -26.21 -36.52 -32.99
C VAL A 483 -27.72 -36.58 -32.72
N SER A 484 -28.08 -36.54 -31.44
CA SER A 484 -29.46 -36.48 -30.98
C SER A 484 -29.72 -35.21 -30.18
N GLY A 485 -30.92 -34.62 -30.31
CA GLY A 485 -31.26 -33.35 -29.64
C GLY A 485 -30.59 -32.13 -30.28
N THR A 486 -30.44 -31.05 -29.52
CA THR A 486 -29.71 -29.85 -29.96
C THR A 486 -28.22 -30.09 -29.79
N ALA A 487 -27.47 -30.09 -30.88
CA ALA A 487 -26.04 -30.34 -30.90
C ALA A 487 -25.33 -29.37 -31.86
N GLU A 488 -24.14 -28.91 -31.46
CA GLU A 488 -23.27 -28.08 -32.31
C GLU A 488 -22.33 -29.00 -33.10
N ILE A 489 -22.37 -28.88 -34.43
CA ILE A 489 -21.54 -29.62 -35.37
C ILE A 489 -20.62 -28.65 -36.09
N ARG A 490 -19.34 -28.99 -36.20
CA ARG A 490 -18.36 -28.19 -36.96
C ARG A 490 -17.93 -28.86 -38.24
N ALA A 491 -17.70 -28.07 -39.28
CA ALA A 491 -17.01 -28.50 -40.48
C ALA A 491 -15.58 -27.96 -40.50
N VAL A 492 -14.62 -28.75 -40.98
CA VAL A 492 -13.30 -28.23 -41.38
C VAL A 492 -13.50 -27.29 -42.58
N ALA A 493 -12.69 -26.23 -42.65
CA ALA A 493 -12.74 -25.28 -43.76
C ALA A 493 -12.48 -26.01 -45.09
N GLY A 494 -13.42 -25.89 -46.04
CA GLY A 494 -13.35 -26.51 -47.35
C GLY A 494 -14.62 -26.27 -48.15
N GLU A 495 -14.62 -26.69 -49.41
CA GLU A 495 -15.82 -26.69 -50.24
C GLU A 495 -16.60 -28.00 -50.02
N TRP A 496 -17.87 -27.88 -49.64
CA TRP A 496 -18.74 -29.02 -49.34
C TRP A 496 -19.96 -28.97 -50.26
N GLN A 497 -20.15 -29.99 -51.08
CA GLN A 497 -21.36 -30.16 -51.90
C GLN A 497 -22.12 -31.40 -51.44
N GLU A 498 -23.24 -31.20 -50.75
CA GLU A 498 -24.03 -32.31 -50.22
C GLU A 498 -25.53 -32.04 -50.27
N VAL A 499 -26.30 -33.12 -50.44
CA VAL A 499 -27.76 -33.12 -50.32
C VAL A 499 -28.14 -33.78 -49.01
N LEU A 500 -28.79 -33.02 -48.12
CA LEU A 500 -29.24 -33.54 -46.83
C LEU A 500 -30.63 -34.17 -46.95
N THR A 501 -30.75 -35.43 -46.52
CA THR A 501 -31.99 -36.21 -46.51
C THR A 501 -32.35 -36.60 -45.08
N PHE A 502 -33.54 -36.23 -44.62
CA PHE A 502 -34.00 -36.51 -43.26
C PHE A 502 -35.32 -37.27 -43.25
N SER A 503 -35.43 -38.30 -42.40
CA SER A 503 -36.68 -38.95 -42.05
C SER A 503 -37.42 -38.15 -40.95
N GLY A 504 -37.85 -36.93 -41.31
CA GLY A 504 -38.63 -36.06 -40.41
C GLY A 504 -38.11 -34.61 -40.36
N ASN A 505 -38.86 -33.74 -39.66
CA ASN A 505 -38.54 -32.31 -39.60
C ASN A 505 -37.31 -32.04 -38.74
N ARG A 506 -36.33 -31.33 -39.33
CA ARG A 506 -35.11 -30.84 -38.69
C ARG A 506 -34.96 -29.35 -39.06
N THR A 507 -34.82 -28.47 -38.08
CA THR A 507 -34.41 -27.06 -38.27
C THR A 507 -32.91 -27.04 -38.37
N ILE A 508 -32.32 -26.26 -39.25
CA ILE A 508 -30.88 -26.19 -39.42
C ILE A 508 -30.49 -24.70 -39.43
N THR A 509 -29.72 -24.25 -38.46
CA THR A 509 -29.26 -22.87 -38.31
C THR A 509 -27.78 -22.79 -38.64
N LEU A 510 -27.44 -21.98 -39.64
CA LEU A 510 -26.05 -21.65 -39.98
C LEU A 510 -25.65 -20.35 -39.28
N SER A 511 -24.50 -20.32 -38.61
CA SER A 511 -23.98 -19.10 -37.96
C SER A 511 -22.52 -18.81 -38.36
N GLY A 512 -22.31 -17.62 -38.95
CA GLY A 512 -21.05 -17.02 -39.43
C GLY A 512 -21.32 -16.04 -40.58
N GLY A 513 -20.91 -14.76 -40.49
CA GLY A 513 -21.28 -13.68 -41.43
C GLY A 513 -20.89 -13.94 -42.89
N TYR A 514 -21.73 -13.49 -43.83
CA TYR A 514 -21.69 -13.87 -45.25
C TYR A 514 -21.25 -12.72 -46.17
N ASP A 515 -20.41 -13.03 -47.15
CA ASP A 515 -20.32 -12.32 -48.44
C ASP A 515 -20.64 -13.36 -49.53
N CYS A 516 -21.71 -13.16 -50.28
CA CYS A 516 -22.11 -14.04 -51.37
C CYS A 516 -21.82 -13.37 -52.72
N ILE A 517 -20.93 -13.96 -53.52
CA ILE A 517 -20.80 -13.66 -54.95
C ILE A 517 -21.03 -14.97 -55.70
N CYS A 518 -21.99 -14.98 -56.62
CA CYS A 518 -22.30 -16.13 -57.46
C CYS A 518 -21.37 -16.19 -58.68
N ASP A 519 -20.84 -17.37 -59.00
CA ASP A 519 -20.33 -17.66 -60.34
C ASP A 519 -21.49 -18.21 -61.17
N ALA A 520 -21.86 -17.46 -62.22
CA ALA A 520 -23.03 -17.70 -63.04
C ALA A 520 -22.94 -18.96 -63.94
N VAL A 521 -21.82 -19.69 -63.97
CA VAL A 521 -21.63 -20.83 -64.89
C VAL A 521 -21.84 -22.18 -64.21
N THR A 522 -21.50 -22.34 -62.92
CA THR A 522 -21.51 -23.66 -62.27
C THR A 522 -22.62 -23.84 -61.24
N GLY A 523 -23.26 -22.75 -60.78
CA GLY A 523 -24.35 -22.81 -59.80
C GLY A 523 -23.94 -23.34 -58.42
N VAL A 524 -22.63 -23.38 -58.13
CA VAL A 524 -22.09 -23.87 -56.85
C VAL A 524 -22.03 -22.71 -55.86
N THR A 525 -22.52 -22.94 -54.64
CA THR A 525 -22.35 -22.02 -53.51
C THR A 525 -21.45 -22.66 -52.47
N THR A 526 -20.33 -22.02 -52.14
CA THR A 526 -19.40 -22.46 -51.10
C THR A 526 -19.76 -21.78 -49.77
N VAL A 527 -19.94 -22.54 -48.70
CA VAL A 527 -20.29 -22.02 -47.36
C VAL A 527 -19.21 -22.40 -46.35
N HIS A 528 -18.68 -21.41 -45.63
CA HIS A 528 -17.88 -21.60 -44.41
C HIS A 528 -18.71 -21.16 -43.20
N GLY A 529 -19.20 -22.11 -42.37
CA GLY A 529 -20.00 -21.80 -41.19
C GLY A 529 -20.35 -23.02 -40.32
N SER A 530 -20.88 -22.78 -39.11
CA SER A 530 -21.28 -23.82 -38.14
C SER A 530 -22.80 -24.07 -38.17
N LEU A 531 -23.24 -25.31 -37.91
CA LEU A 531 -24.62 -25.81 -38.06
C LEU A 531 -25.27 -26.16 -36.70
N THR A 532 -26.48 -25.67 -36.40
CA THR A 532 -27.27 -26.08 -35.22
C THR A 532 -28.63 -26.64 -35.62
N VAL A 533 -29.01 -27.85 -35.17
CA VAL A 533 -30.25 -28.52 -35.59
C VAL A 533 -31.32 -28.67 -34.49
N GLY A 534 -32.58 -28.25 -34.70
CA GLY A 534 -33.69 -28.35 -33.71
C GLY A 534 -35.05 -28.76 -34.30
N GLY A 535 -35.93 -29.48 -33.59
CA GLY A 535 -37.20 -30.01 -34.15
C GLY A 535 -38.39 -29.03 -34.08
N GLY A 536 -39.07 -28.74 -35.21
CA GLY A 536 -40.33 -27.99 -35.24
C GLY A 536 -40.43 -27.00 -36.43
N ALA A 537 -41.58 -27.01 -37.12
CA ALA A 537 -41.78 -26.48 -38.47
C ALA A 537 -41.68 -24.95 -38.62
N VAL A 538 -40.78 -24.48 -39.50
CA VAL A 538 -40.94 -23.46 -40.56
C VAL A 538 -39.60 -23.33 -41.28
N VAL A 539 -39.55 -23.64 -42.58
CA VAL A 539 -38.53 -23.07 -43.49
C VAL A 539 -39.26 -22.07 -44.36
N THR A 540 -39.08 -20.79 -44.07
CA THR A 540 -39.43 -19.73 -45.01
C THR A 540 -38.13 -19.14 -45.53
N MET A 541 -37.63 -19.69 -46.64
CA MET A 541 -36.81 -18.91 -47.56
C MET A 541 -37.75 -18.40 -48.64
N ASN A 542 -38.33 -17.21 -48.42
CA ASN A 542 -39.03 -16.50 -49.48
C ASN A 542 -38.01 -15.70 -50.29
N ASN A 543 -38.03 -15.92 -51.60
CA ASN A 543 -37.23 -15.32 -52.67
C ASN A 543 -35.75 -15.70 -52.75
N MET A 544 -35.49 -16.90 -53.28
CA MET A 544 -34.48 -17.03 -54.34
C MET A 544 -35.01 -17.98 -55.42
N ALA A 545 -35.62 -17.40 -56.45
CA ALA A 545 -35.47 -17.94 -57.79
C ALA A 545 -34.41 -17.08 -58.48
N VAL A 546 -33.48 -17.75 -59.16
CA VAL A 546 -32.44 -17.12 -59.96
C VAL A 546 -33.09 -16.25 -61.05
N TYR A 547 -33.01 -14.94 -60.86
CA TYR A 547 -32.40 -13.99 -61.79
C TYR A 547 -31.35 -13.18 -61.03
#